data_AF-A0A2N1MFP2-F1
#
_entry.id   AF-A0A2N1MFP2-F1
#
_cell.length_a   1.000
_cell.length_b   1.000
_cell.length_c   1.000
_cell.angle_alpha   90.00
_cell.angle_beta   90.00
_cell.angle_gamma   90.00
#
_symmetry.space_group_name_H-M   'P 1'
#
loop_
_entity.id
_entity.type
_entity.pdbx_description
1 polymer ?
#
loop_
_entity_poly.entity_id
_entity_poly.type
_entity_poly.pdbx_seq_one_letter_code
_entity_poly.pdbx_strand_id
1 'polypeptide(L)'
;MATTNLIANVNRGLDRIENHIRGVGTPMQNPTNIIDGIRGSLNTIWVTLQNITAERDQYQNLLNDTNRRVNNYRNELNDSRHQNLQLQRLLDESQVRVERTMFSYRDKDRHIQELLREKFAKQLLYQRNINRLQQNTQQLQTNAQNQGQILALQNNPLGNMAEARRRPLYTIIATTFAKHDQYSGQEPPDEYLDNIWNSIVHLEPDMTDLENANAGDFNDAIKCGLLKTKLAGKYIPVPAQDPYNGNANIDTPARLRAWMNSKYQRENIGTQQVAIQKLAQEKFRSTDSPDTYEKRIRPLLLGIPNNDANTVGFLKSHLSDWGDLYIWMRSANPAIAGINEFFTELKNLWLERNPNIHASQNNSSAEIDKLNSKITSLQAQLAQSAQVHPQSSADFEKLNSKIASLEAQLAEFIQMNSRIAQRLQLPENVVNSNNAPIYGKYINEELEKRLGVIEINFSKLIKLIEDSIDTKSARYQYSESSDYNNGGLEKRLDKIEANLAKFTRKDTRGAKTTQR
;
A
#
# COMPACT_ATOMS: atom_id res chain seq x y z
N MET A 1 -118.10 11.18 5.94
CA MET A 1 -119.37 10.41 6.04
C MET A 1 -120.43 11.10 6.92
N ALA A 2 -120.08 11.64 8.10
CA ALA A 2 -121.06 12.31 8.98
C ALA A 2 -121.71 13.57 8.38
N THR A 3 -120.94 14.47 7.75
CA THR A 3 -121.47 15.73 7.17
C THR A 3 -122.41 15.50 5.99
N THR A 4 -122.12 14.49 5.14
CA THR A 4 -122.97 14.10 4.02
C THR A 4 -124.35 13.64 4.48
N ASN A 5 -124.41 12.89 5.58
CA ASN A 5 -125.67 12.45 6.18
C ASN A 5 -126.46 13.62 6.80
N LEU A 6 -125.78 14.60 7.41
CA LEU A 6 -126.42 15.81 7.93
C LEU A 6 -127.01 16.68 6.81
N ILE A 7 -126.28 16.86 5.70
CA ILE A 7 -126.79 17.59 4.51
C ILE A 7 -127.99 16.85 3.91
N ALA A 8 -127.94 15.52 3.81
CA ALA A 8 -129.06 14.72 3.34
C ALA A 8 -130.31 14.86 4.24
N ASN A 9 -130.12 14.97 5.57
CA ASN A 9 -131.21 15.19 6.52
C ASN A 9 -131.81 16.59 6.41
N VAL A 10 -130.98 17.62 6.20
CA VAL A 10 -131.44 18.99 5.90
C VAL A 10 -132.28 19.00 4.64
N ASN A 11 -131.78 18.40 3.54
CA ASN A 11 -132.49 18.36 2.26
C ASN A 11 -133.84 17.63 2.38
N ARG A 12 -133.87 16.43 3.00
CA ARG A 12 -135.14 15.71 3.24
C ARG A 12 -136.13 16.51 4.09
N GLY A 13 -135.63 17.26 5.08
CA GLY A 13 -136.45 18.14 5.91
C GLY A 13 -137.06 19.29 5.11
N LEU A 14 -136.25 19.95 4.27
CA LEU A 14 -136.69 21.02 3.38
C LEU A 14 -137.70 20.51 2.33
N ASP A 15 -137.46 19.35 1.72
CA ASP A 15 -138.38 18.72 0.76
C ASP A 15 -139.76 18.46 1.39
N ARG A 16 -139.80 18.02 2.66
CA ARG A 16 -141.05 17.84 3.40
C ARG A 16 -141.79 19.16 3.64
N ILE A 17 -141.05 20.23 3.94
CA ILE A 17 -141.62 21.57 4.12
C ILE A 17 -142.17 22.11 2.79
N GLU A 18 -141.40 21.98 1.72
CA GLU A 18 -141.77 22.43 0.39
C GLU A 18 -143.05 21.73 -0.12
N ASN A 19 -143.13 20.41 0.02
CA ASN A 19 -144.31 19.64 -0.39
C ASN A 19 -145.58 20.08 0.36
N HIS A 20 -145.47 20.37 1.66
CA HIS A 20 -146.60 20.86 2.45
C HIS A 20 -147.09 22.24 2.00
N ILE A 21 -146.18 23.18 1.71
CA ILE A 21 -146.52 24.53 1.24
C ILE A 21 -147.23 24.47 -0.13
N ARG A 22 -146.83 23.54 -0.99
CA ARG A 22 -147.43 23.33 -2.32
C ARG A 22 -148.78 22.61 -2.27
N GLY A 23 -149.24 22.15 -1.10
CA GLY A 23 -150.48 21.39 -0.95
C GLY A 23 -150.42 19.98 -1.55
N VAL A 24 -149.21 19.43 -1.73
CA VAL A 24 -148.98 18.12 -2.35
C VAL A 24 -148.64 17.10 -1.26
N GLY A 25 -149.43 16.02 -1.16
CA GLY A 25 -149.23 14.94 -0.18
C GLY A 25 -150.01 15.12 1.13
N THR A 26 -149.66 14.34 2.16
CA THR A 26 -150.34 14.38 3.46
C THR A 26 -150.00 15.66 4.25
N PRO A 27 -150.96 16.22 5.02
CA PRO A 27 -150.70 17.39 5.88
C PRO A 27 -149.51 17.13 6.82
N MET A 28 -148.60 18.10 6.94
CA MET A 28 -147.39 17.97 7.74
C MET A 28 -147.74 17.82 9.22
N GLN A 29 -147.33 16.71 9.82
CA GLN A 29 -147.48 16.49 11.25
C GLN A 29 -146.25 17.01 12.00
N ASN A 30 -146.47 17.80 13.05
CA ASN A 30 -145.44 18.37 13.93
C ASN A 30 -144.32 19.12 13.17
N PRO A 31 -144.66 20.20 12.43
CA PRO A 31 -143.71 20.99 11.65
C PRO A 31 -142.51 21.50 12.47
N THR A 32 -142.74 21.82 13.75
CA THR A 32 -141.72 22.26 14.70
C THR A 32 -140.55 21.27 14.79
N ASN A 33 -140.83 19.96 14.87
CA ASN A 33 -139.79 18.94 15.01
C ASN A 33 -138.91 18.82 13.75
N ILE A 34 -139.49 19.03 12.57
CA ILE A 34 -138.74 19.00 11.30
C ILE A 34 -137.83 20.23 11.21
N ILE A 35 -138.34 21.40 11.57
CA ILE A 35 -137.56 22.65 11.60
C ILE A 35 -136.44 22.57 12.63
N ASP A 36 -136.70 22.04 13.83
CA ASP A 36 -135.69 21.86 14.87
C ASP A 36 -134.60 20.84 14.44
N GLY A 37 -134.98 19.76 13.75
CA GLY A 37 -134.04 18.80 13.18
C GLY A 37 -133.13 19.39 12.09
N ILE A 38 -133.69 20.24 11.21
CA ILE A 38 -132.90 20.99 10.21
C ILE A 38 -131.95 21.96 10.92
N ARG A 39 -132.45 22.72 11.89
CA ARG A 39 -131.65 23.67 12.67
C ARG A 39 -130.49 22.97 13.40
N GLY A 40 -130.74 21.83 14.03
CA GLY A 40 -129.70 21.03 14.70
C GLY A 40 -128.65 20.48 13.73
N SER A 41 -129.08 20.01 12.55
CA SER A 41 -128.18 19.53 11.51
C SER A 41 -127.32 20.66 10.92
N LEU A 42 -127.92 21.82 10.62
CA LEU A 42 -127.22 23.02 10.16
C LEU A 42 -126.22 23.54 11.19
N ASN A 43 -126.60 23.56 12.47
CA ASN A 43 -125.69 23.96 13.54
C ASN A 43 -124.47 23.02 13.64
N THR A 44 -124.70 21.71 13.52
CA THR A 44 -123.61 20.71 13.53
C THR A 44 -122.68 20.86 12.32
N ILE A 45 -123.23 21.12 11.13
CA ILE A 45 -122.44 21.40 9.92
C ILE A 45 -121.61 22.67 10.12
N TRP A 46 -122.21 23.73 10.67
CA TRP A 46 -121.51 25.00 10.91
C TRP A 46 -120.33 24.83 11.87
N VAL A 47 -120.52 24.17 13.00
CA VAL A 47 -119.42 23.87 13.96
C VAL A 47 -118.33 23.04 13.29
N THR A 48 -118.70 22.04 12.48
CA THR A 48 -117.74 21.21 11.76
C THR A 48 -116.91 22.03 10.76
N LEU A 49 -117.54 22.95 10.02
CA LEU A 49 -116.85 23.84 9.08
C LEU A 49 -115.92 24.82 9.80
N GLN A 50 -116.32 25.34 10.98
CA GLN A 50 -115.45 26.17 11.81
C GLN A 50 -114.21 25.40 12.26
N ASN A 51 -114.37 24.16 12.74
CA ASN A 51 -113.25 23.32 13.15
C ASN A 51 -112.29 23.01 12.00
N ILE A 52 -112.83 22.63 10.83
CA ILE A 52 -112.01 22.38 9.62
C ILE A 52 -111.26 23.64 9.18
N THR A 53 -111.88 24.81 9.28
CA THR A 53 -111.23 26.08 8.94
C THR A 53 -110.08 26.37 9.91
N ALA A 54 -110.29 26.17 11.21
CA ALA A 54 -109.25 26.33 12.23
C ALA A 54 -108.09 25.33 12.03
N GLU A 55 -108.39 24.06 11.75
CA GLU A 55 -107.37 23.04 11.43
C GLU A 55 -106.58 23.42 10.17
N ARG A 56 -107.25 23.90 9.12
CA ARG A 56 -106.58 24.38 7.90
C ARG A 56 -105.62 25.52 8.21
N ASP A 57 -106.03 26.50 9.03
CA ASP A 57 -105.18 27.62 9.40
C ASP A 57 -103.98 27.18 10.24
N GLN A 58 -104.17 26.20 11.13
CA GLN A 58 -103.07 25.58 11.87
C GLN A 58 -102.06 24.90 10.93
N TYR A 59 -102.53 24.10 9.97
CA TYR A 59 -101.66 23.46 8.98
C TYR A 59 -100.93 24.48 8.10
N GLN A 60 -101.60 25.56 7.70
CA GLN A 60 -100.99 26.62 6.91
C GLN A 60 -99.87 27.33 7.69
N ASN A 61 -100.09 27.60 8.99
CA ASN A 61 -99.07 28.17 9.85
C ASN A 61 -97.87 27.25 10.03
N LEU A 62 -98.11 25.95 10.24
CA LEU A 62 -97.04 24.94 10.35
C LEU A 62 -96.23 24.84 9.05
N LEU A 63 -96.89 24.87 7.90
CA LEU A 63 -96.24 24.86 6.59
C LEU A 63 -95.35 26.10 6.40
N ASN A 64 -95.86 27.28 6.76
CA ASN A 64 -95.13 28.53 6.66
C ASN A 64 -93.90 28.56 7.57
N ASP A 65 -94.02 28.09 8.82
CA ASP A 65 -92.89 27.96 9.75
C ASP A 65 -91.84 26.98 9.21
N THR A 66 -92.28 25.82 8.72
CA THR A 66 -91.40 24.80 8.14
C THR A 66 -90.64 25.36 6.94
N ASN A 67 -91.32 26.06 6.03
CA ASN A 67 -90.68 26.70 4.88
C ASN A 67 -89.66 27.76 5.30
N ARG A 68 -89.95 28.54 6.34
CA ARG A 68 -89.00 29.51 6.90
C ARG A 68 -87.76 28.81 7.46
N ARG A 69 -87.93 27.72 8.22
CA ARG A 69 -86.82 26.93 8.77
C ARG A 69 -85.97 26.31 7.67
N VAL A 70 -86.59 25.74 6.64
CA VAL A 70 -85.87 25.19 5.47
C VAL A 70 -85.03 26.26 4.77
N ASN A 71 -85.58 27.46 4.57
CA ASN A 71 -84.84 28.56 3.97
C ASN A 71 -83.65 29.01 4.85
N ASN A 72 -83.83 29.07 6.17
CA ASN A 72 -82.75 29.39 7.09
C ASN A 72 -81.63 28.34 6.99
N TYR A 73 -81.97 27.04 7.09
CA TYR A 73 -80.96 25.98 6.96
C TYR A 73 -80.27 25.98 5.59
N ARG A 74 -80.98 26.32 4.53
CA ARG A 74 -80.39 26.46 3.19
C ARG A 74 -79.34 27.58 3.15
N ASN A 75 -79.63 28.70 3.78
CA ASN A 75 -78.70 29.83 3.87
C ASN A 75 -77.48 29.46 4.72
N GLU A 76 -77.68 28.88 5.90
CA GLU A 76 -76.60 28.41 6.77
C GLU A 76 -75.68 27.40 6.08
N LEU A 77 -76.25 26.47 5.29
CA LEU A 77 -75.49 25.51 4.51
C LEU A 77 -74.66 26.17 3.41
N ASN A 78 -75.21 27.18 2.73
CA ASN A 78 -74.50 27.92 1.70
C ASN A 78 -73.34 28.73 2.30
N ASP A 79 -73.56 29.38 3.44
CA ASP A 79 -72.53 30.13 4.16
C ASP A 79 -71.40 29.20 4.61
N SER A 80 -71.76 28.04 5.19
CA SER A 80 -70.79 27.01 5.59
C SER A 80 -69.99 26.47 4.40
N ARG A 81 -70.62 26.30 3.24
CA ARG A 81 -69.93 25.90 1.99
C ARG A 81 -68.97 26.98 1.53
N HIS A 82 -69.36 28.25 1.56
CA HIS A 82 -68.49 29.35 1.20
C HIS A 82 -67.28 29.46 2.13
N GLN A 83 -67.47 29.30 3.44
CA GLN A 83 -66.38 29.25 4.41
C GLN A 83 -65.42 28.09 4.14
N ASN A 84 -65.94 26.89 3.89
CA ASN A 84 -65.10 25.74 3.54
C ASN A 84 -64.29 25.95 2.26
N LEU A 85 -64.89 26.55 1.21
CA LEU A 85 -64.16 26.88 -0.02
C LEU A 85 -63.09 27.94 0.18
N GLN A 86 -63.29 28.89 1.10
CA GLN A 86 -62.26 29.85 1.48
C GLN A 86 -61.12 29.19 2.25
N LEU A 87 -61.43 28.33 3.22
CA LEU A 87 -60.43 27.56 3.97
C LEU A 87 -59.60 26.66 3.05
N GLN A 88 -60.24 25.99 2.09
CA GLN A 88 -59.53 25.16 1.12
C GLN A 88 -58.54 25.98 0.29
N ARG A 89 -58.94 27.15 -0.22
CA ARG A 89 -58.04 28.04 -0.97
C ARG A 89 -56.85 28.50 -0.12
N LEU A 90 -57.07 28.84 1.14
CA LEU A 90 -55.99 29.22 2.05
C LEU A 90 -55.01 28.07 2.30
N LEU A 91 -55.50 26.83 2.42
CA LEU A 91 -54.67 25.64 2.53
C LEU A 91 -53.83 25.43 1.26
N ASP A 92 -54.45 25.49 0.09
CA ASP A 92 -53.77 25.33 -1.20
C ASP A 92 -52.69 26.41 -1.39
N GLU A 93 -52.99 27.67 -1.08
CA GLU A 93 -52.02 28.77 -1.12
C GLU A 93 -50.85 28.56 -0.15
N SER A 94 -51.12 28.09 1.07
CA SER A 94 -50.10 27.78 2.06
C SER A 94 -49.18 26.64 1.56
N GLN A 95 -49.75 25.59 0.98
CA GLN A 95 -48.98 24.48 0.40
C GLN A 95 -48.06 24.98 -0.71
N VAL A 96 -48.56 25.76 -1.66
CA VAL A 96 -47.74 26.33 -2.75
C VAL A 96 -46.62 27.22 -2.21
N ARG A 97 -46.87 28.01 -1.15
CA ARG A 97 -45.82 28.82 -0.50
C ARG A 97 -44.74 27.93 0.13
N VAL A 98 -45.14 26.88 0.84
CA VAL A 98 -44.20 25.92 1.43
C VAL A 98 -43.36 25.26 0.35
N GLU A 99 -43.97 24.79 -0.74
CA GLU A 99 -43.25 24.19 -1.86
C GLU A 99 -42.23 25.16 -2.47
N ARG A 100 -42.63 26.39 -2.78
CA ARG A 100 -41.72 27.42 -3.34
C ARG A 100 -40.54 27.68 -2.42
N THR A 101 -40.77 27.81 -1.11
CA THR A 101 -39.68 28.02 -0.15
C THR A 101 -38.76 26.79 -0.08
N MET A 102 -39.32 25.59 -0.07
CA MET A 102 -38.54 24.34 -0.06
C MET A 102 -37.67 24.20 -1.32
N PHE A 103 -38.21 24.53 -2.50
CA PHE A 103 -37.43 24.56 -3.74
C PHE A 103 -36.28 25.57 -3.66
N SER A 104 -36.53 26.78 -3.15
CA SER A 104 -35.47 27.78 -2.95
C SER A 104 -34.38 27.30 -2.00
N TYR A 105 -34.74 26.64 -0.89
CA TYR A 105 -33.76 26.07 0.04
C TYR A 105 -32.95 24.94 -0.59
N ARG A 106 -33.59 24.03 -1.34
CA ARG A 106 -32.90 22.94 -2.03
C ARG A 106 -31.89 23.46 -3.06
N ASP A 107 -32.24 24.51 -3.79
CA ASP A 107 -31.36 25.09 -4.79
C ASP A 107 -30.16 25.80 -4.15
N LYS A 108 -30.39 26.55 -3.06
CA LYS A 108 -29.32 27.14 -2.25
C LYS A 108 -28.41 26.08 -1.63
N ASP A 109 -28.97 24.99 -1.11
CA ASP A 109 -28.20 23.89 -0.55
C ASP A 109 -27.32 23.23 -1.63
N ARG A 110 -27.88 22.97 -2.82
CA ARG A 110 -27.11 22.47 -3.97
C ARG A 110 -25.94 23.39 -4.30
N HIS A 111 -26.19 24.69 -4.39
CA HIS A 111 -25.14 25.67 -4.67
C HIS A 111 -24.04 25.69 -3.59
N ILE A 112 -24.42 25.61 -2.32
CA ILE A 112 -23.45 25.51 -1.21
C ILE A 112 -22.60 24.24 -1.33
N GLN A 113 -23.21 23.09 -1.66
CA GLN A 113 -22.48 21.84 -1.84
C GLN A 113 -21.48 21.92 -3.01
N GLU A 114 -21.85 22.57 -4.11
CA GLU A 114 -20.94 22.82 -5.25
C GLU A 114 -19.75 23.69 -4.83
N LEU A 115 -20.01 24.80 -4.14
CA LEU A 115 -18.95 25.67 -3.62
C LEU A 115 -18.00 24.93 -2.66
N LEU A 116 -18.54 24.06 -1.81
CA LEU A 116 -17.73 23.22 -0.92
C LEU A 116 -16.85 22.23 -1.69
N ARG A 117 -17.41 21.57 -2.72
CA ARG A 117 -16.64 20.68 -3.61
C ARG A 117 -15.54 21.43 -4.35
N GLU A 118 -15.83 22.61 -4.89
CA GLU A 118 -14.83 23.44 -5.56
C GLU A 118 -13.73 23.88 -4.59
N LYS A 119 -14.08 24.32 -3.39
CA LYS A 119 -13.12 24.71 -2.36
C LYS A 119 -12.19 23.55 -2.00
N PHE A 120 -12.76 22.35 -1.84
CA PHE A 120 -11.97 21.15 -1.57
C PHE A 120 -11.04 20.78 -2.73
N ALA A 121 -11.54 20.83 -3.97
CA ALA A 121 -10.74 20.56 -5.17
C ALA A 121 -9.58 21.57 -5.31
N LYS A 122 -9.84 22.87 -5.08
CA LYS A 122 -8.81 23.91 -5.08
C LYS A 122 -7.75 23.66 -4.00
N GLN A 123 -8.14 23.20 -2.82
CA GLN A 123 -7.21 22.86 -1.75
C GLN A 123 -6.32 21.65 -2.11
N LEU A 124 -6.89 20.61 -2.73
CA LEU A 124 -6.11 19.46 -3.22
C LEU A 124 -5.11 19.87 -4.31
N LEU A 125 -5.51 20.74 -5.23
CA LEU A 125 -4.61 21.27 -6.27
C LEU A 125 -3.46 22.08 -5.64
N TYR A 126 -3.77 22.93 -4.67
CA TYR A 126 -2.76 23.69 -3.94
C TYR A 126 -1.74 22.76 -3.25
N GLN A 127 -2.21 21.73 -2.54
CA GLN A 127 -1.34 20.75 -1.90
C GLN A 127 -0.46 20.00 -2.92
N ARG A 128 -1.05 19.57 -4.05
CA ARG A 128 -0.31 18.90 -5.13
C ARG A 128 0.78 19.79 -5.70
N ASN A 129 0.49 21.08 -5.89
CA ASN A 129 1.46 22.05 -6.39
C ASN A 129 2.61 22.26 -5.40
N ILE A 130 2.32 22.36 -4.10
CA ILE A 130 3.37 22.42 -3.06
C ILE A 130 4.25 21.17 -3.12
N ASN A 131 3.67 19.98 -3.17
CA ASN A 131 4.43 18.74 -3.20
C ASN A 131 5.33 18.66 -4.46
N ARG A 132 4.84 19.08 -5.62
CA ARG A 132 5.63 19.17 -6.85
C ARG A 132 6.78 20.15 -6.72
N LEU A 133 6.54 21.33 -6.17
CA LEU A 133 7.58 22.33 -5.94
C LEU A 133 8.67 21.77 -5.01
N GLN A 134 8.29 21.11 -3.91
CA GLN A 134 9.24 20.48 -2.99
C GLN A 134 10.07 19.39 -3.67
N GLN A 135 9.43 18.50 -4.46
CA GLN A 135 10.14 17.47 -5.22
C GLN A 135 11.13 18.08 -6.22
N ASN A 136 10.71 19.11 -6.95
CA ASN A 136 11.58 19.81 -7.89
C ASN A 136 12.76 20.48 -7.16
N THR A 137 12.53 21.11 -6.01
CA THR A 137 13.61 21.68 -5.19
C THR A 137 14.60 20.62 -4.73
N GLN A 138 14.12 19.46 -4.24
CA GLN A 138 14.99 18.35 -3.84
C GLN A 138 15.80 17.83 -5.04
N GLN A 139 15.16 17.63 -6.20
CA GLN A 139 15.87 17.22 -7.41
C GLN A 139 16.95 18.22 -7.82
N LEU A 140 16.67 19.53 -7.77
CA LEU A 140 17.66 20.56 -8.08
C LEU A 140 18.82 20.54 -7.07
N GLN A 141 18.56 20.32 -5.79
CA GLN A 141 19.61 20.17 -4.77
C GLN A 141 20.47 18.94 -5.06
N THR A 142 19.86 17.79 -5.34
CA THR A 142 20.57 16.56 -5.72
C THR A 142 21.40 16.77 -6.98
N ASN A 143 20.85 17.45 -8.00
CA ASN A 143 21.58 17.74 -9.24
C ASN A 143 22.77 18.66 -8.98
N ALA A 144 22.62 19.69 -8.14
CA ALA A 144 23.73 20.57 -7.74
C ALA A 144 24.81 19.81 -6.97
N GLN A 145 24.42 18.89 -6.07
CA GLN A 145 25.36 18.02 -5.36
C GLN A 145 26.11 17.08 -6.32
N ASN A 146 25.38 16.45 -7.25
CA ASN A 146 25.98 15.58 -8.25
C ASN A 146 26.94 16.35 -9.17
N GLN A 147 26.59 17.58 -9.57
CA GLN A 147 27.51 18.45 -10.30
C GLN A 147 28.77 18.79 -9.48
N GLY A 148 28.63 19.07 -8.19
CA GLY A 148 29.76 19.27 -7.28
C GLY A 148 30.67 18.04 -7.18
N GLN A 149 30.08 16.84 -7.11
CA GLN A 149 30.82 15.58 -7.12
C GLN A 149 31.51 15.32 -8.47
N ILE A 150 30.84 15.59 -9.58
CA ILE A 150 31.42 15.45 -10.93
C ILE A 150 32.60 16.42 -11.09
N LEU A 151 32.46 17.68 -10.65
CA LEU A 151 33.57 18.64 -10.64
C LEU A 151 34.71 18.18 -9.74
N ALA A 152 34.43 17.60 -8.58
CA ALA A 152 35.46 17.04 -7.70
C ALA A 152 36.19 15.83 -8.32
N LEU A 153 35.46 14.97 -9.05
CA LEU A 153 36.02 13.84 -9.80
C LEU A 153 36.78 14.28 -11.05
N GLN A 154 36.38 15.38 -11.71
CA GLN A 154 37.10 15.95 -12.85
C GLN A 154 38.41 16.63 -12.43
N ASN A 155 38.46 17.20 -11.22
CA ASN A 155 39.65 17.85 -10.68
C ASN A 155 40.64 16.86 -10.02
N ASN A 156 40.32 15.55 -9.96
CA ASN A 156 41.21 14.49 -9.51
C ASN A 156 41.28 13.40 -10.58
N PRO A 157 42.33 13.32 -11.42
CA PRO A 157 42.45 12.24 -12.37
C PRO A 157 42.49 10.89 -11.62
N LEU A 158 41.79 9.88 -12.16
CA LEU A 158 41.66 8.52 -11.64
C LEU A 158 43.03 7.83 -11.51
N GLY A 159 43.81 8.17 -10.50
CA GLY A 159 45.09 7.54 -10.17
C GLY A 159 44.97 6.07 -9.73
N ASN A 160 43.76 5.54 -9.58
CA ASN A 160 43.52 4.23 -8.94
C ASN A 160 42.87 3.17 -9.85
N MET A 161 42.61 3.43 -11.14
CA MET A 161 41.97 2.42 -11.99
C MET A 161 42.93 1.28 -12.37
N ALA A 162 44.23 1.56 -12.55
CA ALA A 162 45.24 0.51 -12.75
C ALA A 162 45.41 -0.35 -11.48
N GLU A 163 45.46 0.28 -10.31
CA GLU A 163 45.52 -0.40 -9.00
C GLU A 163 44.29 -1.28 -8.74
N ALA A 164 43.10 -0.79 -9.08
CA ALA A 164 41.86 -1.55 -8.91
C ALA A 164 41.77 -2.76 -9.87
N ARG A 165 42.24 -2.61 -11.11
CA ARG A 165 42.26 -3.68 -12.12
C ARG A 165 43.20 -4.82 -11.74
N ARG A 166 44.39 -4.51 -11.20
CA ARG A 166 45.38 -5.52 -10.79
C ARG A 166 45.06 -6.18 -9.45
N ARG A 167 44.32 -5.52 -8.55
CA ARG A 167 44.08 -5.95 -7.16
C ARG A 167 43.59 -7.40 -7.00
N PRO A 168 42.67 -7.94 -7.82
CA PRO A 168 42.21 -9.32 -7.70
C PRO A 168 43.35 -10.33 -7.91
N LEU A 169 44.10 -10.19 -9.00
CA LEU A 169 45.25 -11.05 -9.30
C LEU A 169 46.37 -10.89 -8.27
N TYR A 170 46.65 -9.66 -7.83
CA TYR A 170 47.59 -9.40 -6.74
C TYR A 170 47.22 -10.13 -5.45
N THR A 171 45.93 -10.14 -5.09
CA THR A 171 45.45 -10.80 -3.87
C THR A 171 45.66 -12.31 -3.95
N ILE A 172 45.38 -12.91 -5.12
CA ILE A 172 45.60 -14.34 -5.36
C ILE A 172 47.10 -14.67 -5.29
N ILE A 173 47.94 -13.93 -6.01
CA ILE A 173 49.40 -14.13 -6.02
C ILE A 173 49.98 -13.98 -4.62
N ALA A 174 49.63 -12.92 -3.90
CA ALA A 174 50.11 -12.68 -2.53
C ALA A 174 49.70 -13.83 -1.58
N THR A 175 48.47 -14.33 -1.72
CA THR A 175 47.98 -15.47 -0.93
C THR A 175 48.76 -16.75 -1.24
N THR A 176 49.06 -17.02 -2.51
CA THR A 176 49.87 -18.17 -2.93
C THR A 176 51.31 -18.02 -2.43
N PHE A 177 51.91 -16.84 -2.60
CA PHE A 177 53.26 -16.51 -2.16
C PHE A 177 53.42 -16.59 -0.63
N ALA A 178 52.37 -16.32 0.14
CA ALA A 178 52.39 -16.43 1.60
C ALA A 178 52.61 -17.88 2.09
N LYS A 179 52.32 -18.89 1.27
CA LYS A 179 52.55 -20.30 1.63
C LYS A 179 54.03 -20.72 1.60
N HIS A 180 54.86 -19.96 0.91
CA HIS A 180 56.30 -20.18 0.88
C HIS A 180 56.97 -19.44 2.04
N ASP A 181 58.03 -19.99 2.61
CA ASP A 181 58.82 -19.26 3.61
C ASP A 181 59.55 -18.07 3.00
N GLN A 182 59.90 -17.09 3.83
CA GLN A 182 60.70 -15.93 3.42
C GLN A 182 62.15 -16.35 3.10
N TYR A 183 62.76 -15.73 2.10
CA TYR A 183 64.14 -16.03 1.70
C TYR A 183 65.15 -15.31 2.57
N SER A 184 65.97 -16.08 3.28
CA SER A 184 67.10 -15.59 4.09
C SER A 184 68.45 -16.19 3.64
N GLY A 185 68.45 -16.94 2.53
CA GLY A 185 69.64 -17.64 2.00
C GLY A 185 69.69 -19.12 2.36
N GLN A 186 68.54 -19.73 2.65
CA GLN A 186 68.40 -21.15 3.03
C GLN A 186 68.74 -22.13 1.90
N GLU A 187 68.61 -21.71 0.65
CA GLU A 187 68.85 -22.52 -0.55
C GLU A 187 69.33 -21.62 -1.71
N PRO A 188 69.85 -22.19 -2.81
CA PRO A 188 70.25 -21.42 -3.98
C PRO A 188 69.09 -20.54 -4.52
N PRO A 189 69.35 -19.27 -4.88
CA PRO A 189 68.30 -18.36 -5.32
C PRO A 189 67.49 -18.85 -6.52
N ASP A 190 68.14 -19.57 -7.45
CA ASP A 190 67.45 -20.11 -8.63
C ASP A 190 66.35 -21.11 -8.24
N GLU A 191 66.68 -22.10 -7.40
CA GLU A 191 65.74 -23.14 -6.94
C GLU A 191 64.56 -22.49 -6.19
N TYR A 192 64.84 -21.53 -5.31
CA TYR A 192 63.81 -20.81 -4.57
C TYR A 192 62.89 -19.96 -5.48
N LEU A 193 63.47 -19.17 -6.38
CA LEU A 193 62.71 -18.29 -7.27
C LEU A 193 61.88 -19.10 -8.27
N ASP A 194 62.42 -20.21 -8.79
CA ASP A 194 61.68 -21.13 -9.67
C ASP A 194 60.52 -21.77 -8.92
N ASN A 195 60.73 -22.26 -7.69
CA ASN A 195 59.66 -22.83 -6.87
C ASN A 195 58.53 -21.83 -6.59
N ILE A 196 58.87 -20.57 -6.30
CA ILE A 196 57.88 -19.51 -6.08
C ILE A 196 57.15 -19.17 -7.37
N TRP A 197 57.86 -18.98 -8.47
CA TRP A 197 57.23 -18.59 -9.73
C TRP A 197 56.34 -19.71 -10.28
N ASN A 198 56.79 -20.97 -10.19
CA ASN A 198 56.01 -22.13 -10.60
C ASN A 198 54.69 -22.27 -9.83
N SER A 199 54.63 -21.80 -8.58
CA SER A 199 53.39 -21.80 -7.79
C SER A 199 52.25 -20.95 -8.40
N ILE A 200 52.60 -19.99 -9.25
CA ILE A 200 51.65 -19.06 -9.90
C ILE A 200 51.66 -19.15 -11.43
N VAL A 201 52.37 -20.12 -12.02
CA VAL A 201 52.48 -20.24 -13.48
C VAL A 201 51.12 -20.40 -14.17
N HIS A 202 50.14 -21.00 -13.48
CA HIS A 202 48.76 -21.14 -13.96
C HIS A 202 48.01 -19.80 -14.13
N LEU A 203 48.51 -18.72 -13.53
CA LEU A 203 47.96 -17.36 -13.63
C LEU A 203 48.65 -16.52 -14.72
N GLU A 204 49.67 -17.06 -15.38
CA GLU A 204 50.41 -16.36 -16.43
C GLU A 204 49.53 -15.92 -17.63
N PRO A 205 48.54 -16.72 -18.07
CA PRO A 205 47.56 -16.26 -19.07
C PRO A 205 46.79 -15.02 -18.59
N ASP A 206 46.29 -15.03 -17.35
CA ASP A 206 45.51 -13.91 -16.80
C ASP A 206 46.36 -12.63 -16.67
N MET A 207 47.62 -12.77 -16.26
CA MET A 207 48.55 -11.63 -16.19
C MET A 207 48.84 -11.05 -17.58
N THR A 208 48.97 -11.93 -18.57
CA THR A 208 49.24 -11.55 -19.97
C THR A 208 48.02 -10.87 -20.59
N ASP A 209 46.82 -11.39 -20.35
CA ASP A 209 45.57 -10.79 -20.81
C ASP A 209 45.36 -9.41 -20.19
N LEU A 210 45.70 -9.23 -18.91
CA LEU A 210 45.60 -7.94 -18.23
C LEU A 210 46.59 -6.91 -18.80
N GLU A 211 47.85 -7.32 -19.04
CA GLU A 211 48.88 -6.47 -19.65
C GLU A 211 48.57 -6.14 -21.12
N ASN A 212 48.04 -7.08 -21.88
CA ASN A 212 47.60 -6.85 -23.26
C ASN A 212 46.40 -5.90 -23.33
N ALA A 213 45.48 -6.02 -22.37
CA ALA A 213 44.35 -5.10 -22.27
C ALA A 213 44.80 -3.69 -21.88
N ASN A 214 45.82 -3.57 -21.02
CA ASN A 214 46.36 -2.29 -20.56
C ASN A 214 47.86 -2.40 -20.23
N ALA A 215 48.70 -1.79 -21.08
CA ALA A 215 50.14 -1.76 -20.87
C ALA A 215 50.50 -1.15 -19.51
N GLY A 216 51.30 -1.86 -18.72
CA GLY A 216 51.79 -1.45 -17.41
C GLY A 216 51.04 -2.05 -16.21
N ASP A 217 49.98 -2.84 -16.41
CA ASP A 217 49.22 -3.44 -15.31
C ASP A 217 49.95 -4.65 -14.68
N PHE A 218 50.72 -5.44 -15.46
CA PHE A 218 51.48 -6.62 -15.00
C PHE A 218 52.85 -6.80 -15.70
N ASN A 219 53.53 -5.70 -16.00
CA ASN A 219 54.87 -5.68 -16.60
C ASN A 219 55.98 -6.28 -15.68
N ASP A 220 57.21 -6.37 -16.21
CA ASP A 220 58.35 -6.94 -15.47
C ASP A 220 58.68 -6.24 -14.15
N ALA A 221 58.44 -4.92 -14.05
CA ALA A 221 58.66 -4.16 -12.83
C ALA A 221 57.69 -4.59 -11.72
N ILE A 222 56.43 -4.85 -12.08
CA ILE A 222 55.42 -5.41 -11.19
C ILE A 222 55.81 -6.83 -10.74
N LYS A 223 56.18 -7.71 -11.68
CA LYS A 223 56.61 -9.09 -11.38
C LYS A 223 57.84 -9.10 -10.47
N CYS A 224 58.81 -8.23 -10.74
CA CYS A 224 60.00 -8.05 -9.90
C CYS A 224 59.63 -7.54 -8.50
N GLY A 225 58.71 -6.58 -8.39
CA GLY A 225 58.20 -6.09 -7.11
C GLY A 225 57.55 -7.19 -6.26
N LEU A 226 56.73 -8.05 -6.88
CA LEU A 226 56.12 -9.20 -6.20
C LEU A 226 57.18 -10.17 -5.64
N LEU A 227 58.20 -10.52 -6.43
CA LEU A 227 59.29 -11.40 -5.97
C LEU A 227 60.10 -10.77 -4.83
N LYS A 228 60.34 -9.45 -4.85
CA LYS A 228 61.04 -8.75 -3.75
C LYS A 228 60.32 -8.87 -2.40
N THR A 229 58.99 -9.05 -2.38
CA THR A 229 58.22 -9.23 -1.12
C THR A 229 58.55 -10.54 -0.38
N LYS A 230 59.22 -11.47 -1.06
CA LYS A 230 59.63 -12.77 -0.52
C LYS A 230 61.07 -12.79 0.00
N LEU A 231 61.77 -11.65 -0.06
CA LEU A 231 63.12 -11.52 0.45
C LEU A 231 63.12 -11.02 1.89
N ALA A 232 64.01 -11.58 2.70
CA ALA A 232 64.16 -11.23 4.09
C ALA A 232 65.65 -11.28 4.54
N GLY A 233 65.87 -10.86 5.78
CA GLY A 233 67.17 -10.87 6.43
C GLY A 233 68.22 -10.10 5.62
N LYS A 234 69.35 -10.75 5.31
CA LYS A 234 70.46 -10.13 4.59
C LYS A 234 70.14 -9.78 3.13
N TYR A 235 69.04 -10.27 2.55
CA TYR A 235 68.61 -9.96 1.18
C TYR A 235 67.70 -8.74 1.09
N ILE A 236 67.45 -8.04 2.21
CA ILE A 236 66.80 -6.73 2.23
C ILE A 236 67.70 -5.69 2.92
N PRO A 237 67.69 -4.42 2.48
CA PRO A 237 66.98 -3.93 1.30
C PRO A 237 67.63 -4.41 -0.01
N VAL A 238 66.81 -4.65 -1.03
CA VAL A 238 67.29 -4.90 -2.40
C VAL A 238 67.74 -3.55 -2.97
N PRO A 239 69.01 -3.40 -3.39
CA PRO A 239 69.48 -2.15 -3.96
C PRO A 239 68.75 -1.85 -5.28
N ALA A 240 68.65 -0.58 -5.65
CA ALA A 240 68.03 -0.19 -6.92
C ALA A 240 68.84 -0.68 -8.13
N GLN A 241 70.16 -0.75 -7.98
CA GLN A 241 71.12 -1.19 -8.99
C GLN A 241 71.95 -2.35 -8.45
N ASP A 242 72.31 -3.29 -9.33
CA ASP A 242 73.14 -4.44 -9.00
C ASP A 242 74.61 -4.00 -8.80
N PRO A 243 75.12 -4.00 -7.55
CA PRO A 243 76.51 -3.60 -7.26
C PRO A 243 77.54 -4.62 -7.78
N TYR A 244 77.09 -5.79 -8.23
CA TYR A 244 77.94 -6.89 -8.68
C TYR A 244 77.96 -7.04 -10.21
N ASN A 245 77.05 -6.37 -10.92
CA ASN A 245 76.89 -6.50 -12.36
C ASN A 245 76.66 -5.12 -13.03
N GLY A 246 77.71 -4.31 -13.09
CA GLY A 246 77.73 -3.08 -13.90
C GLY A 246 76.70 -2.01 -13.53
N ASN A 247 76.16 -2.01 -12.31
CA ASN A 247 75.12 -1.10 -11.83
C ASN A 247 73.81 -1.15 -12.65
N ALA A 248 73.46 -2.31 -13.22
CA ALA A 248 72.19 -2.50 -13.90
C ALA A 248 71.00 -2.38 -12.92
N ASN A 249 69.88 -1.77 -13.35
CA ASN A 249 68.69 -1.63 -12.51
C ASN A 249 68.09 -3.01 -12.17
N ILE A 250 67.71 -3.24 -10.92
CA ILE A 250 67.04 -4.48 -10.49
C ILE A 250 65.52 -4.33 -10.66
N ASP A 251 65.08 -4.23 -11.91
CA ASP A 251 63.70 -3.91 -12.30
C ASP A 251 62.99 -5.06 -13.02
N THR A 252 63.67 -6.16 -13.33
CA THR A 252 63.08 -7.37 -13.91
C THR A 252 63.36 -8.61 -13.07
N PRO A 253 62.52 -9.67 -13.14
CA PRO A 253 62.78 -10.93 -12.44
C PRO A 253 64.16 -11.52 -12.74
N ALA A 254 64.62 -11.42 -13.99
CA ALA A 254 65.94 -11.91 -14.40
C ALA A 254 67.09 -11.14 -13.73
N ARG A 255 66.98 -9.81 -13.63
CA ARG A 255 68.01 -8.99 -12.96
C ARG A 255 68.00 -9.18 -11.44
N LEU A 256 66.81 -9.38 -10.85
CA LEU A 256 66.69 -9.75 -9.43
C LEU A 256 67.38 -11.09 -9.15
N ARG A 257 67.14 -12.08 -10.01
CA ARG A 257 67.79 -13.39 -9.92
C ARG A 257 69.32 -13.27 -10.00
N ALA A 258 69.85 -12.54 -10.98
CA ALA A 258 71.29 -12.33 -11.15
C ALA A 258 71.94 -11.71 -9.90
N TRP A 259 71.29 -10.71 -9.33
CA TRP A 259 71.74 -10.07 -8.09
C TRP A 259 71.68 -11.02 -6.89
N MET A 260 70.58 -11.77 -6.72
CA MET A 260 70.43 -12.73 -5.63
C MET A 260 71.51 -13.82 -5.70
N ASN A 261 71.82 -14.32 -6.89
CA ASN A 261 72.89 -15.29 -7.13
C ASN A 261 74.26 -14.73 -6.74
N SER A 262 74.57 -13.52 -7.19
CA SER A 262 75.83 -12.84 -6.85
C SER A 262 75.96 -12.60 -5.34
N LYS A 263 74.85 -12.22 -4.68
CA LYS A 263 74.82 -12.00 -3.24
C LYS A 263 74.93 -13.30 -2.44
N TYR A 264 74.20 -14.34 -2.83
CA TYR A 264 74.27 -15.67 -2.22
C TYR A 264 75.68 -16.25 -2.30
N GLN A 265 76.34 -16.11 -3.46
CA GLN A 265 77.70 -16.57 -3.63
C GLN A 265 78.68 -15.89 -2.67
N ARG A 266 78.64 -14.55 -2.57
CA ARG A 266 79.53 -13.81 -1.66
C ARG A 266 79.28 -14.12 -0.19
N GLU A 267 78.02 -14.24 0.20
CA GLU A 267 77.61 -14.38 1.60
C GLU A 267 77.74 -15.82 2.12
N ASN A 268 77.56 -16.83 1.28
CA ASN A 268 77.53 -18.24 1.71
C ASN A 268 78.72 -19.08 1.19
N ILE A 269 79.36 -18.70 0.08
CA ILE A 269 80.39 -19.53 -0.58
C ILE A 269 81.77 -18.90 -0.47
N GLY A 270 81.85 -17.57 -0.64
CA GLY A 270 83.08 -16.78 -0.70
C GLY A 270 83.21 -16.05 -2.03
N THR A 271 84.39 -15.47 -2.31
CA THR A 271 84.67 -14.86 -3.61
C THR A 271 84.65 -15.92 -4.72
N GLN A 272 84.46 -15.52 -5.98
CA GLN A 272 84.53 -16.42 -7.15
C GLN A 272 85.81 -17.29 -7.13
N GLN A 273 86.93 -16.72 -6.69
CA GLN A 273 88.19 -17.45 -6.55
C GLN A 273 88.12 -18.58 -5.51
N VAL A 274 87.50 -18.33 -4.36
CA VAL A 274 87.28 -19.37 -3.34
C VAL A 274 86.29 -20.43 -3.82
N ALA A 275 85.25 -20.03 -4.56
CA ALA A 275 84.31 -20.98 -5.16
C ALA A 275 85.00 -21.92 -6.18
N ILE A 276 85.87 -21.39 -7.04
CA ILE A 276 86.68 -22.18 -7.99
C ILE A 276 87.68 -23.10 -7.25
N GLN A 277 88.32 -22.62 -6.17
CA GLN A 277 89.19 -23.46 -5.35
C GLN A 277 88.44 -24.63 -4.69
N LYS A 278 87.25 -24.36 -4.12
CA LYS A 278 86.39 -25.40 -3.54
C LYS A 278 85.89 -26.36 -4.62
N LEU A 279 85.52 -25.84 -5.79
CA LEU A 279 85.09 -26.65 -6.93
C LEU A 279 86.19 -27.64 -7.32
N ALA A 280 87.44 -27.19 -7.48
CA ALA A 280 88.56 -28.05 -7.85
C ALA A 280 88.90 -29.15 -6.82
N GLN A 281 88.40 -29.03 -5.58
CA GLN A 281 88.58 -30.03 -4.53
C GLN A 281 87.40 -31.01 -4.40
N GLU A 282 86.29 -30.74 -5.10
CA GLU A 282 85.12 -31.62 -5.08
C GLU A 282 85.36 -32.89 -5.90
N LYS A 283 84.63 -33.94 -5.53
CA LYS A 283 84.65 -35.25 -6.19
C LYS A 283 83.26 -35.86 -6.19
N PHE A 284 82.99 -36.70 -7.18
CA PHE A 284 81.78 -37.52 -7.22
C PHE A 284 81.95 -38.68 -6.23
N ARG A 285 81.10 -38.73 -5.20
CA ARG A 285 81.19 -39.69 -4.10
C ARG A 285 80.38 -40.93 -4.41
N SER A 286 80.70 -42.04 -3.74
CA SER A 286 80.00 -43.31 -3.96
C SER A 286 78.54 -43.35 -3.51
N THR A 287 78.12 -42.39 -2.70
CA THR A 287 76.74 -42.19 -2.25
C THR A 287 75.97 -41.21 -3.11
N ASP A 288 76.63 -40.53 -4.05
CA ASP A 288 75.97 -39.52 -4.86
C ASP A 288 75.14 -40.18 -5.98
N SER A 289 73.90 -39.73 -6.14
CA SER A 289 73.23 -39.70 -7.44
C SER A 289 73.63 -38.44 -8.22
N PRO A 290 73.46 -38.41 -9.55
CA PRO A 290 73.65 -37.21 -10.35
C PRO A 290 72.93 -36.00 -9.78
N ASP A 291 71.71 -36.16 -9.27
CA ASP A 291 70.95 -35.07 -8.65
C ASP A 291 71.58 -34.59 -7.34
N THR A 292 72.04 -35.49 -6.47
CA THR A 292 72.69 -35.10 -5.20
C THR A 292 74.06 -34.47 -5.41
N TYR A 293 74.82 -34.96 -6.41
CA TYR A 293 76.09 -34.37 -6.82
C TYR A 293 75.86 -32.99 -7.45
N GLU A 294 74.94 -32.89 -8.41
CA GLU A 294 74.58 -31.61 -9.01
C GLU A 294 74.15 -30.62 -7.95
N LYS A 295 73.28 -31.00 -7.01
CA LYS A 295 72.84 -30.12 -5.92
C LYS A 295 74.00 -29.61 -5.05
N ARG A 296 75.04 -30.42 -4.83
CA ARG A 296 76.24 -30.00 -4.07
C ARG A 296 77.14 -29.06 -4.87
N ILE A 297 77.27 -29.29 -6.18
CA ILE A 297 78.21 -28.56 -7.04
C ILE A 297 77.60 -27.29 -7.64
N ARG A 298 76.29 -27.26 -7.89
CA ARG A 298 75.55 -26.11 -8.48
C ARG A 298 75.85 -24.79 -7.78
N PRO A 299 75.90 -24.70 -6.44
CA PRO A 299 76.23 -23.46 -5.75
C PRO A 299 77.63 -22.92 -6.11
N LEU A 300 78.62 -23.80 -6.29
CA LEU A 300 80.00 -23.42 -6.61
C LEU A 300 80.17 -22.93 -8.05
N LEU A 301 79.19 -23.25 -8.91
CA LEU A 301 79.14 -22.87 -10.32
C LEU A 301 78.39 -21.56 -10.57
N LEU A 302 77.81 -20.95 -9.53
CA LEU A 302 77.10 -19.67 -9.66
C LEU A 302 78.03 -18.60 -10.25
N GLY A 303 77.54 -17.89 -11.27
CA GLY A 303 78.28 -16.83 -11.97
C GLY A 303 79.29 -17.31 -13.02
N ILE A 304 79.46 -18.63 -13.23
CA ILE A 304 80.31 -19.17 -14.28
C ILE A 304 79.49 -19.31 -15.58
N PRO A 305 79.96 -18.78 -16.73
CA PRO A 305 79.30 -19.00 -18.01
C PRO A 305 79.16 -20.49 -18.35
N ASN A 306 78.01 -20.90 -18.90
CA ASN A 306 77.76 -22.30 -19.23
C ASN A 306 78.84 -22.90 -20.16
N ASN A 307 79.42 -22.08 -21.04
CA ASN A 307 80.44 -22.46 -22.01
C ASN A 307 81.88 -22.36 -21.47
N ASP A 308 82.08 -22.21 -20.16
CA ASP A 308 83.42 -22.15 -19.57
C ASP A 308 84.12 -23.51 -19.63
N ALA A 309 85.03 -23.67 -20.60
CA ALA A 309 85.73 -24.92 -20.87
C ALA A 309 86.59 -25.40 -19.68
N ASN A 310 87.12 -24.47 -18.88
CA ASN A 310 87.93 -24.80 -17.71
C ASN A 310 87.09 -25.48 -16.62
N THR A 311 85.91 -24.94 -16.35
CA THR A 311 84.96 -25.49 -15.39
C THR A 311 84.42 -26.85 -15.81
N VAL A 312 84.09 -27.02 -17.09
CA VAL A 312 83.74 -28.35 -17.64
C VAL A 312 84.91 -29.34 -17.48
N GLY A 313 86.15 -28.87 -17.62
CA GLY A 313 87.36 -29.64 -17.34
C GLY A 313 87.44 -30.12 -15.89
N PHE A 314 87.19 -29.22 -14.92
CA PHE A 314 87.12 -29.58 -13.50
C PHE A 314 86.02 -30.61 -13.22
N LEU A 315 84.80 -30.38 -13.70
CA LEU A 315 83.66 -31.30 -13.50
C LEU A 315 83.95 -32.71 -14.04
N LYS A 316 84.62 -32.82 -15.19
CA LYS A 316 85.07 -34.10 -15.74
C LYS A 316 86.11 -34.78 -14.84
N SER A 317 87.01 -34.01 -14.22
CA SER A 317 88.02 -34.54 -13.29
C SER A 317 87.42 -35.04 -11.97
N HIS A 318 86.27 -34.51 -11.54
CA HIS A 318 85.61 -34.94 -10.30
C HIS A 318 85.12 -36.40 -10.36
N LEU A 319 84.91 -36.92 -11.57
CA LEU A 319 84.47 -38.30 -11.81
C LEU A 319 85.62 -39.28 -11.93
N SER A 320 86.88 -38.83 -11.88
CA SER A 320 88.05 -39.68 -12.14
C SER A 320 88.17 -40.90 -11.22
N ASP A 321 87.56 -40.86 -10.03
CA ASP A 321 87.51 -41.99 -9.10
C ASP A 321 86.42 -43.03 -9.46
N TRP A 322 85.47 -42.68 -10.33
CA TRP A 322 84.35 -43.51 -10.81
C TRP A 322 84.60 -43.97 -12.25
N GLY A 323 85.56 -44.90 -12.40
CA GLY A 323 86.15 -45.32 -13.68
C GLY A 323 85.17 -45.52 -14.84
N ASP A 324 84.09 -46.29 -14.66
CA ASP A 324 83.13 -46.58 -15.74
C ASP A 324 82.34 -45.33 -16.16
N LEU A 325 81.87 -44.55 -15.18
CA LEU A 325 81.14 -43.31 -15.41
C LEU A 325 82.04 -42.24 -16.06
N TYR A 326 83.30 -42.15 -15.63
CA TYR A 326 84.32 -41.28 -16.22
C TYR A 326 84.65 -41.67 -17.67
N ILE A 327 84.77 -42.97 -17.96
CA ILE A 327 85.02 -43.48 -19.32
C ILE A 327 83.84 -43.19 -20.23
N TRP A 328 82.61 -43.43 -19.78
CA TRP A 328 81.40 -43.11 -20.56
C TRP A 328 81.28 -41.61 -20.83
N MET A 329 81.54 -40.78 -19.83
CA MET A 329 81.48 -39.34 -19.98
C MET A 329 82.61 -38.76 -20.84
N ARG A 330 83.79 -39.38 -20.82
CA ARG A 330 84.89 -39.07 -21.76
C ARG A 330 84.58 -39.54 -23.18
N SER A 331 83.75 -40.56 -23.35
CA SER A 331 83.32 -41.04 -24.66
C SER A 331 82.22 -40.15 -25.25
N ALA A 332 81.41 -39.51 -24.40
CA ALA A 332 80.43 -38.49 -24.73
C ALA A 332 81.04 -37.09 -25.03
N ASN A 333 82.37 -36.97 -25.12
CA ASN A 333 83.09 -35.68 -25.24
C ASN A 333 82.61 -34.72 -26.34
N PRO A 334 82.12 -35.16 -27.51
CA PRO A 334 81.60 -34.25 -28.54
C PRO A 334 80.28 -33.56 -28.13
N ALA A 335 79.52 -34.11 -27.19
CA ALA A 335 78.19 -33.62 -26.79
C ALA A 335 78.23 -32.67 -25.58
N ILE A 336 79.31 -32.68 -24.79
CA ILE A 336 79.42 -31.88 -23.56
C ILE A 336 80.09 -30.53 -23.91
N ALA A 337 79.30 -29.61 -24.47
CA ALA A 337 79.74 -28.25 -24.83
C ALA A 337 79.65 -27.23 -23.67
N GLY A 338 79.01 -27.60 -22.56
CA GLY A 338 78.82 -26.72 -21.41
C GLY A 338 78.49 -27.46 -20.11
N ILE A 339 78.38 -26.68 -19.03
CA ILE A 339 78.14 -27.15 -17.65
C ILE A 339 76.79 -27.85 -17.53
N ASN A 340 75.74 -27.32 -18.16
CA ASN A 340 74.40 -27.91 -18.15
C ASN A 340 74.37 -29.23 -18.92
N GLU A 341 75.02 -29.27 -20.07
CA GLU A 341 75.17 -30.46 -20.91
C GLU A 341 75.90 -31.57 -20.16
N PHE A 342 76.90 -31.23 -19.35
CA PHE A 342 77.57 -32.18 -18.45
C PHE A 342 76.59 -32.85 -17.48
N PHE A 343 75.74 -32.09 -16.77
CA PHE A 343 74.79 -32.67 -15.81
C PHE A 343 73.66 -33.45 -16.49
N THR A 344 73.18 -32.99 -17.64
CA THR A 344 72.17 -33.70 -18.44
C THR A 344 72.68 -35.08 -18.86
N GLU A 345 73.88 -35.14 -19.41
CA GLU A 345 74.50 -36.42 -19.80
C GLU A 345 74.74 -37.34 -18.58
N LEU A 346 75.19 -36.78 -17.45
CA LEU A 346 75.35 -37.52 -16.20
C LEU A 346 74.04 -38.17 -15.73
N LYS A 347 72.90 -37.49 -15.88
CA LYS A 347 71.57 -38.00 -15.52
C LYS A 347 71.06 -39.04 -16.51
N ASN A 348 71.24 -38.82 -17.81
CA ASN A 348 70.82 -39.76 -18.84
C ASN A 348 71.53 -41.12 -18.65
N LEU A 349 72.86 -41.09 -18.46
CA LEU A 349 73.66 -42.27 -18.14
C LEU A 349 73.23 -42.98 -16.85
N TRP A 350 72.60 -42.26 -15.91
CA TRP A 350 72.10 -42.82 -14.67
C TRP A 350 70.67 -43.38 -14.77
N LEU A 351 69.82 -42.79 -15.61
CA LEU A 351 68.42 -43.18 -15.81
C LEU A 351 68.25 -44.47 -16.62
N GLU A 352 69.21 -44.83 -17.46
CA GLU A 352 69.24 -46.13 -18.15
C GLU A 352 69.31 -47.36 -17.18
N ARG A 353 69.18 -47.13 -15.86
CA ARG A 353 69.40 -48.10 -14.79
C ARG A 353 68.16 -48.61 -13.99
N ASN A 354 66.89 -48.08 -14.02
CA ASN A 354 65.78 -48.57 -13.11
C ASN A 354 64.28 -48.15 -13.36
N PRO A 355 63.25 -49.07 -13.45
CA PRO A 355 61.84 -48.75 -13.02
C PRO A 355 60.87 -49.90 -12.57
N ASN A 356 60.03 -49.70 -11.51
CA ASN A 356 58.54 -49.95 -11.45
C ASN A 356 57.91 -50.04 -10.04
N ILE A 357 56.66 -49.52 -9.85
CA ILE A 357 55.46 -50.19 -9.24
C ILE A 357 54.26 -49.23 -8.87
N HIS A 358 53.03 -49.68 -9.20
CA HIS A 358 51.67 -49.50 -8.59
C HIS A 358 50.60 -48.50 -9.08
N ALA A 359 49.43 -49.07 -9.43
CA ALA A 359 48.07 -48.49 -9.50
C ALA A 359 47.04 -49.49 -8.91
N SER A 360 45.97 -49.03 -8.23
CA SER A 360 44.60 -49.63 -8.13
C SER A 360 43.81 -49.12 -6.90
N GLN A 361 42.53 -48.71 -7.08
CA GLN A 361 41.32 -49.36 -6.48
C GLN A 361 40.00 -48.57 -6.73
N ASN A 362 38.97 -49.26 -7.21
CA ASN A 362 37.57 -48.82 -7.45
C ASN A 362 36.61 -49.75 -6.68
N ASN A 363 35.60 -49.25 -5.93
CA ASN A 363 34.43 -50.02 -5.42
C ASN A 363 33.32 -49.12 -4.76
N SER A 364 32.50 -48.38 -5.52
CA SER A 364 31.37 -47.57 -4.94
C SER A 364 30.02 -47.61 -5.70
N SER A 365 29.86 -48.43 -6.74
CA SER A 365 28.70 -48.30 -7.65
C SER A 365 27.42 -49.06 -7.26
N ALA A 366 27.44 -49.96 -6.27
CA ALA A 366 26.31 -50.88 -6.03
C ALA A 366 25.27 -50.39 -5.00
N GLU A 367 25.57 -49.37 -4.19
CA GLU A 367 24.65 -48.90 -3.13
C GLU A 367 23.63 -47.86 -3.60
N ILE A 368 23.91 -47.16 -4.71
CA ILE A 368 23.07 -46.07 -5.23
C ILE A 368 21.77 -46.58 -5.86
N ASP A 369 21.81 -47.74 -6.52
CA ASP A 369 20.65 -48.28 -7.24
C ASP A 369 19.53 -48.79 -6.33
N LYS A 370 19.85 -49.15 -5.08
CA LYS A 370 18.87 -49.65 -4.11
C LYS A 370 17.96 -48.57 -3.51
N LEU A 371 18.41 -47.31 -3.47
CA LEU A 371 17.66 -46.22 -2.84
C LEU A 371 16.57 -45.65 -3.77
N ASN A 372 16.80 -45.66 -5.08
CA ASN A 372 15.87 -45.07 -6.05
C ASN A 372 14.56 -45.86 -6.21
N SER A 373 14.59 -47.19 -6.10
CA SER A 373 13.38 -48.01 -6.21
C SER A 373 12.37 -47.79 -5.07
N LYS A 374 12.80 -47.24 -3.93
CA LYS A 374 11.95 -47.05 -2.75
C LYS A 374 11.11 -45.76 -2.82
N ILE A 375 11.58 -44.75 -3.54
CA ILE A 375 10.93 -43.45 -3.68
C ILE A 375 9.69 -43.55 -4.60
N THR A 376 9.78 -44.35 -5.66
CA THR A 376 8.70 -44.52 -6.65
C THR A 376 7.45 -45.19 -6.07
N SER A 377 7.59 -46.09 -5.11
CA SER A 377 6.46 -46.81 -4.51
C SER A 377 5.59 -45.93 -3.61
N LEU A 378 6.16 -44.92 -2.95
CA LEU A 378 5.44 -44.04 -2.03
C LEU A 378 4.60 -42.98 -2.75
N GLN A 379 5.03 -42.54 -3.93
CA GLN A 379 4.28 -41.57 -4.74
C GLN A 379 2.97 -42.14 -5.31
N ALA A 380 2.93 -43.45 -5.61
CA ALA A 380 1.74 -44.11 -6.15
C ALA A 380 0.59 -44.25 -5.14
N GLN A 381 0.89 -44.33 -3.85
CA GLN A 381 -0.12 -44.48 -2.79
C GLN A 381 -0.85 -43.16 -2.47
N LEU A 382 -0.20 -42.00 -2.66
CA LEU A 382 -0.79 -40.69 -2.37
C LEU A 382 -1.88 -40.30 -3.38
N ALA A 383 -1.75 -40.71 -4.64
CA ALA A 383 -2.65 -40.32 -5.73
C ALA A 383 -4.05 -40.97 -5.66
N GLN A 384 -4.18 -42.13 -5.01
CA GLN A 384 -5.44 -42.87 -4.92
C GLN A 384 -6.43 -42.30 -3.89
N SER A 385 -5.95 -41.56 -2.88
CA SER A 385 -6.81 -41.04 -1.81
C SER A 385 -7.66 -39.81 -2.23
N ALA A 386 -7.31 -39.13 -3.32
CA ALA A 386 -7.92 -37.84 -3.69
C ALA A 386 -9.18 -37.95 -4.58
N GLN A 387 -9.51 -39.13 -5.13
CA GLN A 387 -10.60 -39.27 -6.12
C GLN A 387 -11.94 -39.80 -5.57
N VAL A 388 -12.06 -40.16 -4.28
CA VAL A 388 -13.19 -40.98 -3.81
C VAL A 388 -14.41 -40.20 -3.28
N HIS A 389 -14.42 -38.85 -3.14
CA HIS A 389 -15.66 -38.17 -2.70
C HIS A 389 -15.84 -36.70 -3.17
N PRO A 390 -16.40 -36.43 -4.37
CA PRO A 390 -16.67 -35.08 -4.86
C PRO A 390 -17.95 -34.41 -4.29
N GLN A 391 -18.97 -35.20 -3.88
CA GLN A 391 -20.30 -34.66 -3.53
C GLN A 391 -20.32 -33.86 -2.20
N SER A 392 -19.49 -34.25 -1.22
CA SER A 392 -19.42 -33.60 0.11
C SER A 392 -18.77 -32.21 0.09
N SER A 393 -17.95 -31.91 -0.91
CA SER A 393 -17.18 -30.65 -0.96
C SER A 393 -18.05 -29.46 -1.40
N ALA A 394 -18.94 -29.69 -2.38
CA ALA A 394 -19.76 -28.63 -2.96
C ALA A 394 -20.85 -28.13 -2.00
N ASP A 395 -21.46 -29.03 -1.23
CA ASP A 395 -22.49 -28.65 -0.24
C ASP A 395 -21.89 -27.89 0.96
N PHE A 396 -20.66 -28.22 1.37
CA PHE A 396 -19.93 -27.50 2.41
C PHE A 396 -19.52 -26.08 1.97
N GLU A 397 -19.03 -25.91 0.74
CA GLU A 397 -18.69 -24.58 0.20
C GLU A 397 -19.92 -23.67 0.10
N LYS A 398 -21.07 -24.23 -0.30
CA LYS A 398 -22.34 -23.49 -0.40
C LYS A 398 -22.87 -23.07 0.97
N LEU A 399 -22.72 -23.92 1.99
CA LEU A 399 -23.09 -23.61 3.37
C LEU A 399 -22.19 -22.52 3.95
N ASN A 400 -20.87 -22.61 3.76
CA ASN A 400 -19.91 -21.60 4.22
C ASN A 400 -20.14 -20.22 3.58
N SER A 401 -20.47 -20.20 2.29
CA SER A 401 -20.80 -18.96 1.59
C SER A 401 -22.07 -18.29 2.17
N LYS A 402 -23.04 -19.11 2.61
CA LYS A 402 -24.28 -18.61 3.22
C LYS A 402 -24.06 -18.13 4.66
N ILE A 403 -23.20 -18.79 5.42
CA ILE A 403 -22.79 -18.36 6.77
C ILE A 403 -22.08 -17.01 6.69
N ALA A 404 -21.08 -16.87 5.80
CA ALA A 404 -20.36 -15.62 5.61
C ALA A 404 -21.28 -14.45 5.21
N SER A 405 -22.29 -14.71 4.38
CA SER A 405 -23.28 -13.68 3.98
C SER A 405 -24.16 -13.22 5.15
N LEU A 406 -24.57 -14.14 6.03
CA LEU A 406 -25.39 -13.81 7.19
C LEU A 406 -24.60 -13.06 8.26
N GLU A 407 -23.33 -13.42 8.47
CA GLU A 407 -22.43 -12.70 9.38
C GLU A 407 -22.18 -11.26 8.92
N ALA A 408 -22.01 -11.04 7.62
CA ALA A 408 -21.86 -9.69 7.04
C ALA A 408 -23.11 -8.83 7.27
N GLN A 409 -24.31 -9.37 7.02
CA GLN A 409 -25.57 -8.65 7.26
C GLN A 409 -25.77 -8.29 8.74
N LEU A 410 -25.41 -9.20 9.66
CA LEU A 410 -25.50 -8.94 11.09
C LEU A 410 -24.53 -7.83 11.53
N ALA A 411 -23.31 -7.82 10.99
CA ALA A 411 -22.33 -6.78 11.29
C ALA A 411 -22.77 -5.39 10.78
N GLU A 412 -23.36 -5.32 9.59
CA GLU A 412 -23.93 -4.07 9.05
C GLU A 412 -25.06 -3.53 9.93
N PHE A 413 -25.96 -4.41 10.39
CA PHE A 413 -27.06 -4.04 11.28
C PHE A 413 -26.55 -3.49 12.63
N ILE A 414 -25.55 -4.15 13.23
CA ILE A 414 -24.93 -3.68 14.49
C ILE A 414 -24.24 -2.32 14.29
N GLN A 415 -23.54 -2.13 13.17
CA GLN A 415 -22.86 -0.86 12.87
C GLN A 415 -23.86 0.28 12.65
N MET A 416 -24.96 0.02 11.93
CA MET A 416 -26.05 0.99 11.73
C MET A 416 -26.62 1.45 13.08
N ASN A 417 -26.89 0.52 13.99
CA ASN A 417 -27.43 0.83 15.31
C ASN A 417 -26.43 1.61 16.19
N SER A 418 -25.15 1.26 16.14
CA SER A 418 -24.08 2.00 16.83
C SER A 418 -23.97 3.45 16.32
N ARG A 419 -24.07 3.67 14.99
CA ARG A 419 -24.06 5.02 14.40
C ARG A 419 -25.26 5.85 14.83
N ILE A 420 -26.45 5.25 14.90
CA ILE A 420 -27.66 5.93 15.41
C ILE A 420 -27.48 6.31 16.88
N ALA A 421 -26.91 5.40 17.68
CA ALA A 421 -26.60 5.64 19.09
C ALA A 421 -25.68 6.85 19.30
N GLN A 422 -24.58 6.88 18.54
CA GLN A 422 -23.58 7.94 18.61
C GLN A 422 -24.16 9.29 18.20
N ARG A 423 -24.99 9.32 17.14
CA ARG A 423 -25.66 10.56 16.69
C ARG A 423 -26.67 11.08 17.71
N LEU A 424 -27.31 10.19 18.45
CA LEU A 424 -28.27 10.54 19.50
C LEU A 424 -27.62 10.75 20.88
N GLN A 425 -26.31 10.50 21.03
CA GLN A 425 -25.54 10.62 22.29
C GLN A 425 -26.12 9.76 23.43
N LEU A 426 -26.54 8.54 23.12
CA LEU A 426 -27.13 7.62 24.09
C LEU A 426 -26.06 7.10 25.08
N PRO A 427 -26.41 6.87 26.37
CA PRO A 427 -25.45 6.35 27.34
C PRO A 427 -25.03 4.91 27.00
N GLU A 428 -23.74 4.63 27.17
CA GLU A 428 -23.03 3.43 26.67
C GLU A 428 -23.60 2.10 27.21
N ASN A 429 -24.24 2.14 28.38
CA ASN A 429 -24.94 1.01 28.99
C ASN A 429 -26.19 0.57 28.21
N VAL A 430 -26.81 1.45 27.42
CA VAL A 430 -27.97 1.14 26.57
C VAL A 430 -27.50 0.55 25.24
N VAL A 431 -26.35 1.02 24.71
CA VAL A 431 -25.75 0.60 23.42
C VAL A 431 -25.31 -0.87 23.42
N ASN A 432 -24.86 -1.37 24.58
CA ASN A 432 -24.35 -2.74 24.74
C ASN A 432 -25.40 -3.75 25.23
N SER A 433 -26.65 -3.33 25.40
CA SER A 433 -27.74 -4.22 25.81
C SER A 433 -28.29 -4.95 24.57
N ASN A 434 -28.04 -6.26 24.46
CA ASN A 434 -28.58 -7.16 23.42
C ASN A 434 -30.14 -7.27 23.41
N ASN A 435 -30.86 -6.40 24.13
CA ASN A 435 -32.32 -6.32 24.14
C ASN A 435 -32.82 -5.21 23.21
N ALA A 436 -33.06 -5.57 21.95
CA ALA A 436 -33.64 -4.72 20.90
C ALA A 436 -34.91 -3.92 21.29
N PRO A 437 -35.85 -4.44 22.13
CA PRO A 437 -37.08 -3.71 22.47
C PRO A 437 -36.84 -2.46 23.33
N ILE A 438 -35.83 -2.49 24.21
CA ILE A 438 -35.50 -1.38 25.11
C ILE A 438 -34.87 -0.23 24.32
N TYR A 439 -34.10 -0.59 23.29
CA TYR A 439 -33.39 0.34 22.42
C TYR A 439 -34.34 1.21 21.59
N GLY A 440 -35.37 0.59 20.98
CA GLY A 440 -36.35 1.30 20.17
C GLY A 440 -37.19 2.30 20.97
N LYS A 441 -37.55 1.96 22.21
CA LYS A 441 -38.32 2.84 23.09
C LYS A 441 -37.55 4.09 23.47
N TYR A 442 -36.27 3.95 23.84
CA TYR A 442 -35.43 5.07 24.25
C TYR A 442 -35.12 6.03 23.08
N ILE A 443 -34.94 5.49 21.86
CA ILE A 443 -34.77 6.32 20.66
C ILE A 443 -36.01 7.17 20.39
N ASN A 444 -37.21 6.60 20.49
CA ASN A 444 -38.44 7.36 20.29
C ASN A 444 -38.63 8.46 21.33
N GLU A 445 -38.39 8.18 22.61
CA GLU A 445 -38.51 9.17 23.70
C GLU A 445 -37.52 10.34 23.53
N GLU A 446 -36.27 10.08 23.11
CA GLU A 446 -35.28 11.13 22.88
C GLU A 446 -35.57 11.94 21.60
N LEU A 447 -36.13 11.31 20.56
CA LEU A 447 -36.58 12.01 19.35
C LEU A 447 -37.76 12.94 19.64
N GLU A 448 -38.76 12.50 20.41
CA GLU A 448 -39.88 13.34 20.83
C GLU A 448 -39.42 14.55 21.64
N LYS A 449 -38.49 14.34 22.58
CA LYS A 449 -37.91 15.41 23.40
C LYS A 449 -37.18 16.46 22.54
N ARG A 450 -36.37 16.03 21.57
CA ARG A 450 -35.65 16.94 20.68
C ARG A 450 -36.59 17.68 19.72
N LEU A 451 -37.65 17.03 19.26
CA LEU A 451 -38.69 17.64 18.44
C LEU A 451 -39.40 18.78 19.19
N GLY A 452 -39.78 18.55 20.46
CA GLY A 452 -40.38 19.60 21.29
C GLY A 452 -39.47 20.82 21.51
N VAL A 453 -38.16 20.62 21.66
CA VAL A 453 -37.19 21.73 21.76
C VAL A 453 -37.09 22.52 20.44
N ILE A 454 -37.15 21.82 19.31
CA ILE A 454 -37.14 22.43 17.98
C ILE A 454 -38.40 23.27 17.76
N GLU A 455 -39.59 22.76 18.12
CA GLU A 455 -40.86 23.49 18.06
C GLU A 455 -40.81 24.80 18.86
N ILE A 456 -40.32 24.75 20.11
CA ILE A 456 -40.15 25.94 20.96
C ILE A 456 -39.22 26.96 20.30
N ASN A 457 -38.14 26.51 19.66
CA ASN A 457 -37.19 27.40 18.99
C ASN A 457 -37.77 28.01 17.71
N PHE A 458 -38.57 27.26 16.95
CA PHE A 458 -39.31 27.80 15.82
C PHE A 458 -40.31 28.87 16.26
N SER A 459 -41.05 28.66 17.35
CA SER A 459 -41.95 29.69 17.90
C SER A 459 -41.21 30.97 18.28
N LYS A 460 -40.00 30.86 18.86
CA LYS A 460 -39.15 32.03 19.18
C LYS A 460 -38.65 32.75 17.93
N LEU A 461 -38.30 31.99 16.88
CA LEU A 461 -37.84 32.56 15.63
C LEU A 461 -38.95 33.31 14.89
N ILE A 462 -40.15 32.73 14.86
CA ILE A 462 -41.36 33.37 14.30
C ILE A 462 -41.62 34.69 15.01
N LYS A 463 -41.59 34.70 16.36
CA LYS A 463 -41.78 35.92 17.16
C LYS A 463 -40.72 36.99 16.88
N LEU A 464 -39.44 36.60 16.72
CA LEU A 464 -38.36 37.50 16.33
C LEU A 464 -38.55 38.10 14.92
N ILE A 465 -39.15 37.34 14.01
CA ILE A 465 -39.44 37.81 12.65
C ILE A 465 -40.62 38.79 12.69
N GLU A 466 -41.68 38.50 13.45
CA GLU A 466 -42.82 39.42 13.68
C GLU A 466 -42.34 40.76 14.28
N ASP A 467 -41.54 40.73 15.35
CA ASP A 467 -40.96 41.94 15.96
C ASP A 467 -40.08 42.76 14.98
N SER A 468 -39.45 42.09 14.00
CA SER A 468 -38.63 42.73 12.96
C SER A 468 -39.46 43.40 11.85
N ILE A 469 -40.69 42.95 11.64
CA ILE A 469 -41.63 43.51 10.66
C ILE A 469 -42.29 44.76 11.25
N ASP A 470 -42.67 44.73 12.53
CA ASP A 470 -43.24 45.89 13.23
C ASP A 470 -42.26 47.08 13.33
N THR A 471 -40.97 46.80 13.50
CA THR A 471 -39.93 47.84 13.52
C THR A 471 -39.62 48.43 12.14
N LYS A 472 -39.96 47.75 11.03
CA LYS A 472 -39.92 48.33 9.67
C LYS A 472 -41.13 49.22 9.41
N SER A 473 -42.31 48.86 9.92
CA SER A 473 -43.54 49.65 9.75
C SER A 473 -43.42 51.06 10.37
N ALA A 474 -42.76 51.19 11.52
CA ALA A 474 -42.50 52.48 12.16
C ALA A 474 -41.44 53.37 11.46
N ARG A 475 -40.64 52.83 10.53
CA ARG A 475 -39.57 53.58 9.84
C ARG A 475 -39.99 54.18 8.49
N TYR A 476 -41.19 53.88 7.99
CA TYR A 476 -41.68 54.46 6.73
C TYR A 476 -42.37 55.83 6.88
N GLN A 477 -42.40 56.41 8.08
CA GLN A 477 -42.99 57.74 8.31
C GLN A 477 -42.00 58.90 8.45
N TYR A 478 -40.68 58.69 8.39
CA TYR A 478 -39.73 59.81 8.40
C TYR A 478 -38.55 59.61 7.43
N SER A 479 -38.66 60.35 6.32
CA SER A 479 -37.60 61.04 5.57
C SER A 479 -36.56 60.25 4.77
N GLU A 480 -36.56 60.59 3.47
CA GLU A 480 -35.38 60.74 2.63
C GLU A 480 -34.19 61.31 3.40
N SER A 481 -33.06 60.58 3.42
CA SER A 481 -31.72 61.16 3.46
C SER A 481 -30.70 60.09 3.15
N SER A 482 -29.86 60.39 2.17
CA SER A 482 -28.60 59.73 1.85
C SER A 482 -27.67 59.63 3.06
N ASP A 483 -26.82 58.61 3.02
CA ASP A 483 -25.64 58.33 3.86
C ASP A 483 -25.89 58.10 5.35
N TYR A 484 -25.73 56.85 5.81
CA TYR A 484 -24.71 56.44 6.80
C TYR A 484 -24.96 55.01 7.37
N ASN A 485 -23.86 54.24 7.38
CA ASN A 485 -23.47 53.19 8.33
C ASN A 485 -24.06 51.76 8.24
N ASN A 486 -23.40 50.95 7.37
CA ASN A 486 -23.35 49.48 7.46
C ASN A 486 -22.80 48.94 8.80
N GLY A 487 -22.18 49.77 9.66
CA GLY A 487 -21.64 49.33 10.95
C GLY A 487 -22.69 48.83 11.95
N GLY A 488 -23.97 49.18 11.78
CA GLY A 488 -25.08 48.62 12.56
C GLY A 488 -25.50 47.22 12.11
N LEU A 489 -25.33 46.91 10.82
CA LEU A 489 -25.60 45.59 10.24
C LEU A 489 -24.46 44.62 10.54
N GLU A 490 -23.20 45.06 10.42
CA GLU A 490 -22.03 44.26 10.81
C GLU A 490 -22.08 43.85 12.29
N LYS A 491 -22.35 44.79 13.21
CA LYS A 491 -22.49 44.46 14.64
C LYS A 491 -23.64 43.48 14.94
N ARG A 492 -24.67 43.43 14.10
CA ARG A 492 -25.79 42.48 14.24
C ARG A 492 -25.43 41.12 13.63
N LEU A 493 -24.70 41.09 12.52
CA LEU A 493 -24.13 39.88 11.92
C LEU A 493 -23.11 39.23 12.86
N ASP A 494 -22.18 40.01 13.42
CA ASP A 494 -21.20 39.52 14.42
C ASP A 494 -21.89 38.93 15.64
N LYS A 495 -23.03 39.50 16.05
CA LYS A 495 -23.81 39.01 17.20
C LYS A 495 -24.56 37.72 16.87
N ILE A 496 -25.01 37.55 15.63
CA ILE A 496 -25.61 36.30 15.14
C ILE A 496 -24.52 35.23 14.99
N GLU A 497 -23.36 35.57 14.45
CA GLU A 497 -22.22 34.68 14.28
C GLU A 497 -21.63 34.23 15.63
N ALA A 498 -21.53 35.14 16.60
CA ALA A 498 -21.14 34.81 17.97
C ALA A 498 -22.16 33.90 18.69
N ASN A 499 -23.44 34.02 18.37
CA ASN A 499 -24.48 33.14 18.92
C ASN A 499 -24.46 31.75 18.24
N LEU A 500 -24.15 31.67 16.94
CA LEU A 500 -23.90 30.41 16.22
C LEU A 500 -22.63 29.70 16.72
N ALA A 501 -21.56 30.45 17.02
CA ALA A 501 -20.32 29.93 17.61
C ALA A 501 -20.52 29.39 19.05
N LYS A 502 -21.43 30.00 19.82
CA LYS A 502 -21.84 29.48 21.15
C LYS A 502 -22.62 28.17 21.03
N PHE A 503 -23.33 27.95 19.92
CA PHE A 503 -24.03 26.70 19.62
C PHE A 503 -23.04 25.56 19.35
N THR A 504 -22.01 25.80 18.55
CA THR A 504 -20.94 24.81 18.24
C THR A 504 -20.04 24.49 19.44
N ARG A 505 -19.85 25.44 20.37
CA ARG A 505 -19.10 25.19 21.62
C ARG A 505 -19.86 24.39 22.68
N LYS A 506 -21.19 24.29 22.58
CA LYS A 506 -21.98 23.52 23.56
C LYS A 506 -21.95 22.01 23.28
N ASP A 507 -21.77 21.60 22.03
CA ASP A 507 -21.57 20.19 21.62
C ASP A 507 -20.14 19.67 21.84
N THR A 508 -19.15 20.55 22.02
CA THR A 508 -17.73 20.15 22.17
C THR A 508 -17.25 20.00 23.62
N ARG A 509 -18.10 20.26 24.63
CA ARG A 509 -17.72 20.07 26.05
C ARG A 509 -17.76 18.63 26.56
N GLY A 510 -18.21 17.66 25.74
CA GLY A 510 -18.24 16.23 26.10
C GLY A 510 -17.07 15.39 25.59
N ALA A 511 -16.30 15.87 24.60
CA ALA A 511 -15.21 15.08 24.02
C ALA A 511 -13.89 15.28 24.79
N LYS A 512 -13.82 14.74 26.02
CA LYS A 512 -12.53 14.37 26.60
C LYS A 512 -12.16 12.98 26.07
N THR A 513 -11.12 12.97 25.27
CA THR A 513 -10.29 11.82 24.89
C THR A 513 -10.02 10.91 26.08
N THR A 514 -10.36 9.62 25.95
CA THR A 514 -9.67 8.55 26.68
C THR A 514 -8.82 7.80 25.66
N GLN A 515 -7.51 7.99 25.75
CA GLN A 515 -6.54 7.07 25.17
C GLN A 515 -6.62 5.75 25.94
N ARG A 516 -6.92 4.66 25.23
CA ARG A 516 -6.20 3.40 25.39
C ARG A 516 -6.26 2.60 24.11
#